data_AF-A0A1H0MCU3-F1
#
_entry.id   AF-A0A1H0MCU3-F1
#
_cell.length_a   1.000
_cell.length_b   1.000
_cell.length_c   1.000
_cell.angle_alpha   90.00
_cell.angle_beta   90.00
_cell.angle_gamma   90.00
#
_symmetry.space_group_name_H-M   'P 1'
#
loop_
_entity.id
_entity.type
_entity.pdbx_description
1 polymer ?
#
loop_
_entity_poly.entity_id
_entity_poly.type
_entity_poly.pdbx_seq_one_letter_code
_entity_poly.pdbx_strand_id
1 'polypeptide(L)'
;MKKLASLVGCGLLGACANLGSQPPVPVTSPVVQAFRDICLQTAPSFAEAHSVARQHGITEMTDMGFATVGFNADKSLSIQVKVSHECVVTSEPQQDETLTRQLLTAAAVNAGTTVPRRVPVKMMIAGQPFILTHDRQGGEAFVMMKPE
;
A
#
# COMPACT_ATOMS: atom_id res chain seq x y z
N MET A 1 33.43 8.46 -64.05
CA MET A 1 34.49 8.17 -63.05
C MET A 1 33.93 8.41 -61.66
N LYS A 2 34.22 7.48 -60.74
CA LYS A 2 33.59 7.22 -59.43
C LYS A 2 33.45 8.47 -58.54
N LYS A 3 32.24 8.72 -58.01
CA LYS A 3 32.02 9.64 -56.88
C LYS A 3 32.09 8.85 -55.57
N LEU A 4 33.11 9.15 -54.78
CA LEU A 4 33.21 8.83 -53.35
C LEU A 4 32.21 9.73 -52.60
N ALA A 5 31.36 9.14 -51.77
CA ALA A 5 30.62 9.87 -50.74
C ALA A 5 30.72 9.07 -49.44
N SER A 6 31.57 9.58 -48.55
CA SER A 6 31.74 9.15 -47.17
C SER A 6 30.56 9.66 -46.35
N LEU A 7 29.83 8.78 -45.67
CA LEU A 7 28.78 9.15 -44.74
C LEU A 7 29.27 8.94 -43.31
N VAL A 8 29.69 10.05 -42.70
CA VAL A 8 29.89 10.22 -41.27
C VAL A 8 28.51 10.26 -40.61
N GLY A 9 28.17 9.24 -39.82
CA GLY A 9 27.02 9.24 -38.92
C GLY A 9 27.49 9.36 -37.48
N CYS A 10 27.39 10.57 -36.93
CA CYS A 10 27.78 10.94 -35.57
C CYS A 10 26.53 11.04 -34.68
N GLY A 11 26.57 10.40 -33.49
CA GLY A 11 25.69 10.65 -32.33
C GLY A 11 24.20 10.31 -32.52
N LEU A 12 23.49 9.67 -31.60
CA LEU A 12 23.38 10.01 -30.19
C LEU A 12 23.02 8.73 -29.43
N LEU A 13 23.94 8.23 -28.61
CA LEU A 13 23.56 7.31 -27.52
C LEU A 13 22.88 8.17 -26.44
N GLY A 14 21.56 8.26 -26.52
CA GLY A 14 20.73 8.73 -25.43
C GLY A 14 20.83 7.76 -24.27
N ALA A 15 21.84 7.94 -23.41
CA ALA A 15 21.89 7.31 -22.11
C ALA A 15 20.73 7.89 -21.28
N CYS A 16 19.61 7.18 -21.22
CA CYS A 16 18.58 7.44 -20.23
C CYS A 16 19.24 7.31 -18.86
N ALA A 17 19.50 8.45 -18.22
CA ALA A 17 19.96 8.51 -16.84
C ALA A 17 18.92 7.77 -15.99
N ASN A 18 19.28 6.58 -15.55
CA ASN A 18 18.50 5.76 -14.65
C ASN A 18 18.57 6.44 -13.27
N LEU A 19 17.72 7.45 -13.06
CA LEU A 19 17.49 8.09 -11.78
C LEU A 19 16.89 7.06 -10.82
N GLY A 20 17.76 6.28 -10.18
CA GLY A 20 17.59 5.65 -8.86
C GLY A 20 16.21 5.07 -8.55
N SER A 21 15.59 4.33 -9.47
CA SER A 21 14.40 3.54 -9.16
C SER A 21 14.86 2.22 -8.55
N GLN A 22 14.91 2.13 -7.21
CA GLN A 22 15.04 0.82 -6.58
C GLN A 22 13.81 0.00 -7.01
N PRO A 23 14.01 -1.27 -7.40
CA PRO A 23 12.91 -2.11 -7.82
C PRO A 23 11.85 -2.22 -6.71
N PRO A 24 10.55 -2.33 -7.07
CA PRO A 24 9.48 -2.54 -6.09
C PRO A 24 9.80 -3.74 -5.19
N VAL A 25 9.50 -3.63 -3.89
CA VAL A 25 9.67 -4.76 -2.96
C VAL A 25 8.42 -5.64 -3.07
N PRO A 26 8.55 -6.93 -3.42
CA PRO A 26 7.39 -7.82 -3.52
C PRO A 26 6.60 -7.87 -2.21
N VAL A 27 5.27 -7.90 -2.31
CA VAL A 27 4.37 -7.98 -1.15
C VAL A 27 4.21 -9.44 -0.73
N THR A 28 5.06 -9.90 0.18
CA THR A 28 5.09 -11.29 0.68
C THR A 28 4.56 -11.42 2.11
N SER A 29 4.54 -10.33 2.88
CA SER A 29 4.04 -10.32 4.26
C SER A 29 2.53 -10.52 4.32
N PRO A 30 2.02 -11.51 5.09
CA PRO A 30 0.59 -11.73 5.24
C PRO A 30 -0.17 -10.51 5.78
N VAL A 31 0.38 -9.76 6.74
CA VAL A 31 -0.30 -8.57 7.28
C VAL A 31 -0.36 -7.44 6.25
N VAL A 32 0.67 -7.29 5.40
CA VAL A 32 0.64 -6.30 4.31
C VAL A 32 -0.33 -6.73 3.21
N GLN A 33 -0.45 -8.03 2.94
CA GLN A 33 -1.46 -8.58 2.03
C GLN A 33 -2.87 -8.33 2.59
N ALA A 34 -3.10 -8.59 3.88
CA ALA A 34 -4.36 -8.28 4.54
C ALA A 34 -4.71 -6.78 4.43
N PHE A 35 -3.75 -5.89 4.72
CA PHE A 35 -3.97 -4.45 4.55
C PHE A 35 -4.27 -4.05 3.10
N ARG A 36 -3.57 -4.63 2.13
CA ARG A 36 -3.84 -4.39 0.70
C ARG A 36 -5.27 -4.76 0.35
N ASP A 37 -5.69 -5.97 0.71
CA ASP A 37 -6.98 -6.51 0.30
C ASP A 37 -8.12 -5.79 1.06
N ILE A 38 -7.94 -5.58 2.36
CA ILE A 38 -8.98 -5.03 3.24
C ILE A 38 -9.10 -3.52 3.08
N CYS A 39 -8.00 -2.77 3.02
CA CYS A 39 -8.02 -1.31 3.01
C CYS A 39 -7.76 -0.70 1.63
N LEU A 40 -6.67 -1.08 0.95
CA LEU A 40 -6.31 -0.44 -0.33
C LEU A 40 -7.31 -0.77 -1.45
N GLN A 41 -7.75 -2.02 -1.55
CA GLN A 41 -8.67 -2.46 -2.62
C GLN A 41 -10.14 -2.11 -2.38
N THR A 42 -10.53 -1.84 -1.13
CA THR A 42 -11.91 -1.45 -0.79
C THR A 42 -12.07 0.07 -0.64
N ALA A 43 -10.97 0.82 -0.74
CA ALA A 43 -11.00 2.26 -0.88
C ALA A 43 -11.78 2.68 -2.15
N PRO A 44 -12.44 3.85 -2.15
CA PRO A 44 -12.33 4.90 -1.14
C PRO A 44 -13.37 4.82 -0.01
N SER A 45 -14.33 3.90 -0.07
CA SER A 45 -15.45 3.83 0.89
C SER A 45 -15.20 2.85 2.03
N PHE A 46 -14.33 1.86 1.84
CA PHE A 46 -14.12 0.73 2.76
C PHE A 46 -15.37 -0.12 3.00
N ALA A 47 -16.41 0.00 2.16
CA ALA A 47 -17.69 -0.67 2.38
C ALA A 47 -17.56 -2.20 2.41
N GLU A 48 -16.69 -2.75 1.56
CA GLU A 48 -16.46 -4.20 1.48
C GLU A 48 -15.36 -4.72 2.42
N ALA A 49 -14.73 -3.83 3.21
CA ALA A 49 -13.59 -4.19 4.05
C ALA A 49 -13.91 -5.35 5.00
N HIS A 50 -15.09 -5.34 5.64
CA HIS A 50 -15.52 -6.43 6.52
C HIS A 50 -15.71 -7.76 5.79
N SER A 51 -16.24 -7.71 4.57
CA SER A 51 -16.47 -8.90 3.75
C SER A 51 -15.13 -9.53 3.36
N VAL A 52 -14.19 -8.71 2.91
CA VAL A 52 -12.83 -9.13 2.52
C VAL A 52 -12.03 -9.63 3.73
N ALA A 53 -12.18 -9.01 4.90
CA ALA A 53 -11.47 -9.40 6.12
C ALA A 53 -11.75 -10.85 6.56
N ARG A 54 -12.91 -11.42 6.22
CA ARG A 54 -13.21 -12.84 6.47
C ARG A 54 -12.26 -13.78 5.73
N GLN A 55 -11.73 -13.37 4.58
CA GLN A 55 -10.74 -14.14 3.82
C GLN A 55 -9.40 -14.23 4.57
N HIS A 56 -9.17 -13.32 5.52
CA HIS A 56 -8.00 -13.26 6.41
C HIS A 56 -8.29 -13.82 7.80
N GLY A 57 -9.37 -14.59 7.96
CA GLY A 57 -9.73 -15.26 9.22
C GLY A 57 -10.42 -14.38 10.25
N ILE A 58 -10.76 -13.13 9.90
CA ILE A 58 -11.49 -12.20 10.78
C ILE A 58 -12.99 -12.43 10.59
N THR A 59 -13.56 -13.33 11.38
CA THR A 59 -14.96 -13.75 11.24
C THR A 59 -15.92 -13.05 12.18
N GLU A 60 -15.42 -12.59 13.34
CA GLU A 60 -16.20 -11.88 14.34
C GLU A 60 -15.94 -10.37 14.24
N MET A 61 -17.03 -9.61 14.09
CA MET A 61 -17.01 -8.16 13.98
C MET A 61 -17.91 -7.58 15.07
N THR A 62 -17.43 -6.54 15.74
CA THR A 62 -18.14 -5.79 16.77
C THR A 62 -18.30 -4.35 16.30
N ASP A 63 -19.54 -3.88 16.23
CA ASP A 63 -19.83 -2.47 16.00
C ASP A 63 -19.69 -1.69 17.31
N MET A 64 -18.78 -0.71 17.33
CA MET A 64 -18.52 0.17 18.47
C MET A 64 -19.29 1.49 18.38
N GLY A 65 -20.15 1.68 17.38
CA GLY A 65 -20.93 2.88 17.12
C GLY A 65 -20.17 4.01 16.41
N PHE A 66 -18.83 4.02 16.47
CA PHE A 66 -17.96 4.97 15.76
C PHE A 66 -17.03 4.29 14.74
N ALA A 67 -16.83 2.98 14.87
CA ALA A 67 -16.09 2.12 13.97
C ALA A 67 -16.53 0.67 14.21
N THR A 68 -16.28 -0.19 13.24
CA THR A 68 -16.40 -1.64 13.42
C THR A 68 -15.00 -2.21 13.63
N VAL A 69 -14.87 -3.12 14.60
CA VAL A 69 -13.62 -3.77 14.95
C VAL A 69 -13.79 -5.28 14.79
N GLY A 70 -12.76 -5.96 14.29
CA GLY A 70 -12.77 -7.42 14.18
C GLY A 70 -11.42 -8.03 14.50
N PHE A 71 -11.45 -9.27 14.98
CA PHE A 71 -10.25 -10.07 15.26
C PHE A 71 -10.33 -11.42 14.57
N ASN A 72 -9.18 -11.97 14.19
CA ASN A 72 -9.08 -13.39 13.91
C ASN A 72 -9.11 -14.20 15.23
N ALA A 73 -9.28 -15.52 15.13
CA ALA A 73 -9.53 -16.39 16.28
C ALA A 73 -8.41 -16.37 17.35
N ASP A 74 -7.15 -16.25 16.94
CA ASP A 74 -5.99 -16.15 17.83
C ASP A 74 -5.64 -14.70 18.23
N LYS A 75 -6.37 -13.71 17.70
CA LYS A 75 -6.19 -12.27 17.92
C LYS A 75 -4.84 -11.73 17.43
N SER A 76 -4.12 -12.47 16.58
CA SER A 76 -2.87 -12.01 16.00
C SER A 76 -3.06 -10.94 14.91
N LEU A 77 -4.28 -10.83 14.37
CA LEU A 77 -4.67 -9.89 13.33
C LEU A 77 -5.99 -9.22 13.70
N SER A 78 -6.04 -7.90 13.59
CA SER A 78 -7.27 -7.14 13.81
C SER A 78 -7.49 -6.09 12.74
N ILE A 79 -8.75 -5.67 12.59
CA ILE A 79 -9.13 -4.54 11.77
C ILE A 79 -9.93 -3.54 12.58
N GLN A 80 -9.84 -2.27 12.19
CA GLN A 80 -10.78 -1.23 12.57
C GLN A 80 -11.19 -0.49 11.29
N VAL A 81 -12.49 -0.37 11.06
CA VAL A 81 -13.02 0.34 9.89
C VAL A 81 -14.03 1.38 10.34
N LYS A 82 -13.76 2.63 9.99
CA LYS A 82 -14.74 3.71 10.00
C LYS A 82 -15.10 4.00 8.55
N VAL A 83 -16.28 3.54 8.15
CA VAL A 83 -16.76 3.62 6.76
C VAL A 83 -16.54 5.02 6.18
N SER A 84 -15.98 5.04 4.97
CA SER A 84 -15.64 6.24 4.19
C SER A 84 -14.61 7.19 4.82
N HIS A 85 -13.95 6.82 5.92
CA HIS A 85 -12.98 7.69 6.60
C HIS A 85 -11.66 6.99 6.91
N GLU A 86 -11.67 5.80 7.49
CA GLU A 86 -10.48 5.15 8.01
C GLU A 86 -10.57 3.63 7.90
N CYS A 87 -9.46 3.00 7.55
CA CYS A 87 -9.27 1.56 7.60
C CYS A 87 -7.90 1.27 8.20
N VAL A 88 -7.89 0.43 9.23
CA VAL A 88 -6.71 0.04 9.98
C VAL A 88 -6.61 -1.48 9.97
N VAL A 89 -5.40 -2.00 9.75
CA VAL A 89 -5.03 -3.39 10.05
C VAL A 89 -3.93 -3.36 11.09
N THR A 90 -4.09 -4.13 12.16
CA THR A 90 -3.03 -4.32 13.15
C THR A 90 -2.65 -5.78 13.31
N SER A 91 -1.41 -6.02 13.71
CA SER A 91 -0.92 -7.34 14.08
C SER A 91 0.05 -7.29 15.25
N GLU A 92 0.42 -8.46 15.74
CA GLU A 92 1.60 -8.61 16.58
C GLU A 92 2.87 -8.08 15.90
N PRO A 93 3.92 -7.72 16.67
CA PRO A 93 5.20 -7.27 16.12
C PRO A 93 5.78 -8.26 15.11
N GLN A 94 6.28 -7.75 14.00
CA GLN A 94 6.89 -8.56 12.95
C GLN A 94 8.38 -8.28 12.85
N GLN A 95 9.21 -9.29 12.61
CA GLN A 95 10.66 -9.09 12.47
C GLN A 95 11.06 -8.53 11.10
N ASP A 96 10.16 -8.58 10.12
CA ASP A 96 10.44 -8.14 8.76
C ASP A 96 10.64 -6.62 8.67
N GLU A 97 11.88 -6.19 8.45
CA GLU A 97 12.23 -4.77 8.29
C GLU A 97 11.75 -4.19 6.95
N THR A 98 11.24 -5.02 6.05
CA THR A 98 10.78 -4.60 4.72
C THR A 98 9.30 -4.21 4.68
N LEU A 99 8.54 -4.39 5.78
CA LEU A 99 7.09 -4.17 5.83
C LEU A 99 6.66 -2.80 5.31
N THR A 100 7.31 -1.72 5.74
CA THR A 100 6.99 -0.37 5.25
C THR A 100 7.21 -0.27 3.73
N ARG A 101 8.24 -0.92 3.18
CA ARG A 101 8.50 -0.90 1.73
C ARG A 101 7.50 -1.76 0.95
N GLN A 102 7.08 -2.89 1.51
CA GLN A 102 6.02 -3.71 0.94
C GLN A 102 4.68 -2.94 0.93
N LEU A 103 4.33 -2.29 2.05
CA LEU A 103 3.16 -1.43 2.17
C LEU A 103 3.15 -0.35 1.09
N LEU A 104 4.26 0.37 0.92
CA LEU A 104 4.37 1.43 -0.08
C LEU A 104 4.36 0.89 -1.51
N THR A 105 4.84 -0.33 -1.73
CA THR A 105 4.69 -1.02 -3.02
C THR A 105 3.22 -1.33 -3.30
N ALA A 106 2.49 -1.88 -2.32
CA ALA A 106 1.05 -2.12 -2.44
C ALA A 106 0.28 -0.81 -2.69
N ALA A 107 0.63 0.26 -1.98
CA ALA A 107 0.03 1.57 -2.14
C ALA A 107 0.25 2.16 -3.55
N ALA A 108 1.47 2.09 -4.08
CA ALA A 108 1.76 2.54 -5.44
C ALA A 108 0.92 1.81 -6.50
N VAL A 109 0.79 0.49 -6.35
CA VAL A 109 -0.02 -0.34 -7.25
C VAL A 109 -1.49 0.08 -7.20
N ASN A 110 -2.07 0.24 -6.01
CA ASN A 110 -3.49 0.58 -5.86
C ASN A 110 -3.80 2.05 -6.19
N ALA A 111 -2.85 2.96 -6.01
CA ALA A 111 -2.97 4.35 -6.43
C ALA A 111 -2.78 4.54 -7.95
N GLY A 112 -2.27 3.52 -8.66
CA GLY A 112 -1.95 3.61 -10.09
C GLY A 112 -0.83 4.61 -10.40
N THR A 113 -0.02 4.97 -9.41
CA THR A 113 1.06 5.97 -9.53
C THR A 113 2.17 5.72 -8.52
N THR A 114 3.31 6.37 -8.69
CA THR A 114 4.39 6.32 -7.70
C THR A 114 3.98 7.04 -6.42
N VAL A 115 4.30 6.45 -5.26
CA VAL A 115 4.16 7.09 -3.95
C VAL A 115 5.53 7.38 -3.33
N PRO A 116 5.63 8.37 -2.42
CA PRO A 116 6.83 8.59 -1.63
C PRO A 116 7.31 7.33 -0.91
N ARG A 117 8.62 7.21 -0.69
CA ARG A 117 9.26 6.00 -0.14
C ARG A 117 9.28 5.91 1.39
N ARG A 118 8.61 6.83 2.08
CA ARG A 118 8.56 6.89 3.55
C ARG A 118 7.17 7.32 3.99
N VAL A 119 6.69 6.72 5.06
CA VAL A 119 5.45 7.13 5.74
C VAL A 119 5.73 8.32 6.69
N PRO A 120 4.74 9.19 6.95
CA PRO A 120 3.40 9.20 6.37
C PRO A 120 3.42 9.58 4.87
N VAL A 121 2.52 8.99 4.09
CA VAL A 121 2.35 9.27 2.66
C VAL A 121 0.98 9.87 2.40
N LYS A 122 0.94 10.96 1.62
CA LYS A 122 -0.28 11.43 0.97
C LYS A 122 -0.41 10.78 -0.40
N MET A 123 -1.56 10.18 -0.68
CA MET A 123 -1.83 9.52 -1.95
C MET A 123 -3.29 9.73 -2.39
N MET A 124 -3.56 9.46 -3.66
CA MET A 124 -4.90 9.51 -4.24
C MET A 124 -5.33 8.11 -4.63
N ILE A 125 -6.53 7.70 -4.23
CA ILE A 125 -7.19 6.48 -4.73
C ILE A 125 -8.58 6.86 -5.21
N ALA A 126 -8.89 6.54 -6.47
CA ALA A 126 -10.16 6.89 -7.12
C ALA A 126 -10.54 8.39 -6.97
N GLY A 127 -9.54 9.29 -7.07
CA GLY A 127 -9.75 10.74 -6.94
C GLY A 127 -10.00 11.24 -5.50
N GLN A 128 -9.89 10.37 -4.48
CA GLN A 128 -10.02 10.73 -3.07
C GLN A 128 -8.65 10.76 -2.39
N PRO A 129 -8.35 11.79 -1.58
CA PRO A 129 -7.08 11.88 -0.86
C PRO A 129 -7.06 10.97 0.37
N PHE A 130 -5.91 10.36 0.63
CA PHE A 130 -5.65 9.56 1.81
C PHE A 130 -4.26 9.85 2.37
N ILE A 131 -4.14 9.68 3.69
CA ILE A 131 -2.89 9.58 4.44
C ILE A 131 -2.68 8.11 4.79
N LEU A 132 -1.53 7.58 4.40
CA LEU A 132 -1.09 6.22 4.70
C LEU A 132 0.05 6.28 5.71
N THR A 133 -0.09 5.58 6.83
CA THR A 133 0.93 5.49 7.89
C THR A 133 1.21 4.03 8.27
N HIS A 134 2.36 3.83 8.90
CA HIS A 134 2.76 2.55 9.47
C HIS A 134 3.47 2.81 10.80
N ASP A 135 2.92 2.31 11.89
CA ASP A 135 3.54 2.32 13.22
C ASP A 135 3.95 0.90 13.62
N ARG A 136 5.09 0.80 14.31
CA ARG A 136 5.72 -0.45 14.74
C ARG A 136 5.86 -0.55 16.26
N GLN A 137 5.32 0.42 17.01
CA GLN A 137 5.42 0.46 18.47
C GLN A 137 4.38 -0.45 19.13
N GLY A 138 4.81 -1.56 19.73
CA GLY A 138 3.93 -2.49 20.45
C GLY A 138 3.13 -3.45 19.56
N GLY A 139 3.39 -3.46 18.25
CA GLY A 139 2.69 -4.22 17.22
C GLY A 139 2.98 -3.60 15.86
N GLU A 140 2.38 -4.14 14.79
CA GLU A 140 2.31 -3.42 13.51
C GLU A 140 0.93 -2.77 13.39
N ALA A 141 0.86 -1.51 12.99
CA ALA A 141 -0.37 -0.79 12.73
C ALA A 141 -0.27 -0.06 11.38
N PHE A 142 -1.02 -0.57 10.40
CA PHE A 142 -1.13 0.00 9.07
C PHE A 142 -2.43 0.79 9.00
N VAL A 143 -2.33 2.10 8.74
CA VAL A 143 -3.50 3.00 8.76
C VAL A 143 -3.64 3.70 7.42
N MET A 144 -4.84 3.69 6.88
CA MET A 144 -5.24 4.54 5.75
C MET A 144 -6.46 5.36 6.16
N MET A 145 -6.32 6.69 6.12
CA MET A 145 -7.37 7.61 6.54
C MET A 145 -7.50 8.79 5.59
N LYS A 146 -8.70 9.36 5.49
CA LYS A 146 -8.89 10.64 4.80
C LYS A 146 -8.27 11.77 5.64
N PRO A 147 -7.69 12.80 5.00
CA PRO A 147 -7.34 14.03 5.71
C PRO A 147 -8.62 14.72 6.21
N GLU A 148 -8.53 15.40 7.35
CA GLU A 148 -9.60 16.25 7.89
C GLU A 148 -10.00 17.38 6.93
#